data_AF-A0A7W9T0Q9-F1
#
_entry.id   AF-A0A7W9T0Q9-F1
#
_cell.length_a   1.000
_cell.length_b   1.000
_cell.length_c   1.000
_cell.angle_alpha   90.00
_cell.angle_beta   90.00
_cell.angle_gamma   90.00
#
_symmetry.space_group_name_H-M   'P 1'
#
loop_
_entity.id
_entity.type
_entity.pdbx_description
1 polymer ?
#
loop_
_entity_poly.entity_id
_entity_poly.type
_entity_poly.pdbx_seq_one_letter_code
_entity_poly.pdbx_strand_id
1 'polypeptide(L)'
;MKQSYPIFGAYKLLTALLLAAPLSACDNLFGQEVARLPINVISKPGQEVVKETTLQLQQGEELAIWSDMDMAYDGEAPVRFQVQILQNGAPYQQLELDPTEKNVTVGEVKTSVNDKTSWSFTGKSGTLTAPTSGTYTFKARLVAAPNPSLVIKKAELVLKK
;
A
#
# COMPACT_ATOMS: atom_id res chain seq x y z
N MET A 1 69.35 42.58 -9.81
CA MET A 1 68.13 42.82 -9.01
C MET A 1 67.02 41.93 -9.56
N LYS A 2 66.66 40.85 -8.86
CA LYS A 2 65.55 39.97 -9.22
C LYS A 2 64.58 39.92 -8.04
N GLN A 3 63.34 40.34 -8.30
CA GLN A 3 62.23 40.40 -7.35
C GLN A 3 61.75 39.00 -6.99
N SER A 4 61.55 38.77 -5.69
CA SER A 4 60.82 37.65 -5.13
C SER A 4 59.33 38.01 -5.02
N TYR A 5 58.44 37.11 -5.46
CA TYR A 5 57.00 37.20 -5.18
C TYR A 5 56.62 36.21 -4.08
N PRO A 6 55.78 36.58 -3.09
CA PRO A 6 55.30 35.66 -2.08
C PRO A 6 54.01 34.95 -2.53
N ILE A 7 53.93 33.65 -2.26
CA ILE A 7 52.73 32.81 -2.40
C ILE A 7 51.91 33.02 -1.13
N PHE A 8 50.78 33.73 -1.22
CA PHE A 8 49.82 33.89 -0.12
C PHE A 8 48.46 33.28 -0.49
N GLY A 9 48.00 32.36 0.35
CA GLY A 9 46.60 32.37 0.78
C GLY A 9 45.61 31.45 0.08
N ALA A 10 45.87 30.15 0.01
CA ALA A 10 44.86 29.16 -0.39
C ALA A 10 44.28 28.44 0.84
N TYR A 11 43.53 29.09 1.74
CA TYR A 11 42.87 28.38 2.86
C TYR A 11 41.71 29.17 3.51
N LYS A 12 40.76 29.68 2.73
CA LYS A 12 39.46 30.14 3.28
C LYS A 12 38.40 30.04 2.19
N LEU A 13 37.67 28.91 2.14
CA LEU A 13 36.32 28.76 1.57
C LEU A 13 35.95 27.27 1.44
N LEU A 14 36.12 26.49 2.52
CA LEU A 14 35.75 25.06 2.52
C LEU A 14 35.01 24.69 3.80
N THR A 15 34.05 25.52 4.19
CA THR A 15 33.26 25.35 5.42
C THR A 15 31.83 25.83 5.20
N ALA A 16 31.16 25.33 4.17
CA ALA A 16 29.74 25.60 3.94
C ALA A 16 29.04 24.49 3.14
N LEU A 17 29.41 23.22 3.34
CA LEU A 17 28.80 22.11 2.61
C LEU A 17 28.58 20.89 3.53
N LEU A 18 27.79 21.03 4.59
CA LEU A 18 27.53 19.91 5.50
C LEU A 18 26.17 19.92 6.21
N LEU A 19 25.16 20.57 5.61
CA LEU A 19 23.79 20.64 6.18
C LEU A 19 22.67 20.31 5.18
N ALA A 20 23.00 19.67 4.04
CA ALA A 20 21.99 19.03 3.19
C ALA A 20 21.86 17.54 3.59
N ALA A 21 21.38 17.28 4.80
CA ALA A 21 20.93 15.94 5.16
C ALA A 21 19.71 15.60 4.28
N PRO A 22 19.68 14.44 3.60
CA PRO A 22 18.57 14.08 2.75
C PRO A 22 17.32 13.82 3.61
N LEU A 23 16.26 14.59 3.39
CA LEU A 23 14.92 14.42 3.99
C LEU A 23 14.19 13.15 3.49
N SER A 24 14.90 12.15 2.98
CA SER A 24 14.33 10.93 2.37
C SER A 24 13.79 9.93 3.39
N ALA A 25 13.69 10.28 4.66
CA ALA A 25 13.30 9.36 5.73
C ALA A 25 11.77 9.15 5.87
N CYS A 26 10.95 9.87 5.10
CA CYS A 26 9.49 9.78 5.22
C CYS A 26 8.92 8.45 4.67
N ASP A 27 9.59 7.80 3.73
CA ASP A 27 9.06 6.59 3.07
C ASP A 27 9.08 5.34 3.99
N ASN A 28 9.86 5.36 5.08
CA ASN A 28 9.98 4.22 5.98
C ASN A 28 8.88 4.11 7.05
N LEU A 29 8.03 5.13 7.24
CA LEU A 29 7.04 5.09 8.32
C LEU A 29 5.91 4.09 8.05
N PHE A 30 5.59 3.85 6.77
CA PHE A 30 4.44 3.02 6.36
C PHE A 30 4.84 1.77 5.55
N GLY A 31 6.14 1.48 5.49
CA GLY A 31 6.71 0.42 4.68
C GLY A 31 6.80 0.75 3.19
N GLN A 32 7.71 0.06 2.50
CA GLN A 32 7.92 0.16 1.07
C GLN A 32 6.89 -0.69 0.33
N GLU A 33 6.18 -0.08 -0.63
CA GLU A 33 5.30 -0.83 -1.54
C GLU A 33 6.10 -1.79 -2.42
N VAL A 34 5.73 -3.07 -2.39
CA VAL A 34 6.38 -4.13 -3.18
C VAL A 34 5.46 -4.75 -4.22
N ALA A 35 4.14 -4.56 -4.09
CA ALA A 35 3.18 -4.92 -5.12
C ALA A 35 1.83 -4.21 -4.91
N ARG A 36 1.07 -4.12 -6.00
CA ARG A 36 -0.28 -3.56 -6.04
C ARG A 36 -1.17 -4.36 -6.97
N LEU A 37 -2.37 -4.68 -6.51
CA LEU A 37 -3.39 -5.40 -7.28
C LEU A 37 -4.58 -4.46 -7.54
N PRO A 38 -4.75 -3.93 -8.77
CA PRO A 38 -5.86 -3.06 -9.10
C PRO A 38 -7.15 -3.85 -9.34
N ILE A 39 -7.99 -3.96 -8.32
CA ILE A 39 -9.23 -4.77 -8.30
C ILE A 39 -10.44 -3.83 -8.27
N ASN A 40 -10.45 -2.87 -9.19
CA ASN A 40 -11.41 -1.77 -9.24
C ASN A 40 -12.83 -2.19 -9.68
N VAL A 41 -13.12 -3.50 -9.72
CA VAL A 41 -14.40 -4.07 -10.16
C VAL A 41 -14.87 -5.11 -9.15
N ILE A 42 -16.12 -5.00 -8.72
CA ILE A 42 -16.77 -5.96 -7.83
C ILE A 42 -17.02 -7.26 -8.61
N SER A 43 -16.54 -8.37 -8.07
CA SER A 43 -16.81 -9.70 -8.57
C SER A 43 -18.24 -10.13 -8.25
N LYS A 44 -18.88 -10.83 -9.20
CA LYS A 44 -20.24 -11.34 -9.06
C LYS A 44 -20.24 -12.86 -9.22
N PRO A 45 -21.24 -13.58 -8.69
CA PRO A 45 -21.38 -15.02 -8.94
C PRO A 45 -21.34 -15.32 -10.44
N GLY A 46 -20.39 -16.17 -10.85
CA GLY A 46 -20.17 -16.54 -12.26
C GLY A 46 -19.37 -15.53 -13.10
N GLN A 47 -18.99 -14.38 -12.53
CA GLN A 47 -18.20 -13.32 -13.16
C GLN A 47 -17.15 -12.80 -12.17
N GLU A 48 -16.18 -13.65 -11.90
CA GLU A 48 -15.13 -13.38 -10.92
C GLU A 48 -14.00 -12.55 -11.56
N VAL A 49 -13.63 -11.45 -10.93
CA VAL A 49 -12.50 -10.60 -11.34
C VAL A 49 -11.38 -10.78 -10.32
N VAL A 50 -10.51 -11.74 -10.59
CA VAL A 50 -9.34 -12.05 -9.74
C VAL A 50 -8.11 -11.37 -10.31
N LYS A 51 -7.32 -10.74 -9.44
CA LYS A 51 -5.96 -10.26 -9.74
C LYS A 51 -4.97 -11.02 -8.88
N GLU A 52 -3.76 -11.22 -9.40
CA GLU A 52 -2.72 -11.92 -8.66
C GLU A 52 -1.34 -11.30 -8.82
N THR A 53 -0.50 -11.52 -7.81
CA THR A 53 0.93 -11.19 -7.81
C THR A 53 1.70 -12.25 -7.04
N THR A 54 3.00 -12.35 -7.30
CA THR A 54 3.88 -13.32 -6.64
C THR A 54 5.09 -12.61 -6.06
N LEU A 55 5.41 -12.92 -4.81
CA LEU A 55 6.53 -12.36 -4.06
C LEU A 55 7.41 -13.50 -3.54
N GLN A 56 8.73 -13.24 -3.49
CA GLN A 56 9.63 -14.06 -2.69
C GLN A 56 9.68 -13.47 -1.29
N LEU A 57 9.35 -14.27 -0.29
CA LEU A 57 9.41 -13.89 1.12
C LEU A 57 10.38 -14.82 1.87
N GLN A 58 11.11 -14.25 2.82
CA GLN A 58 11.95 -14.98 3.75
C GLN A 58 11.16 -15.40 4.99
N GLN A 59 11.61 -16.45 5.67
CA GLN A 59 11.06 -16.85 6.95
C GLN A 59 11.11 -15.69 7.95
N GLY A 60 10.00 -15.45 8.64
CA GLY A 60 9.84 -14.38 9.61
C GLY A 60 9.63 -12.99 8.99
N GLU A 61 9.69 -12.85 7.67
CA GLU A 61 9.44 -11.58 7.00
C GLU A 61 7.97 -11.16 7.16
N GLU A 62 7.74 -9.90 7.55
CA GLU A 62 6.42 -9.31 7.68
C GLU A 62 6.02 -8.61 6.38
N LEU A 63 4.78 -8.84 5.95
CA LEU A 63 4.14 -8.14 4.84
C LEU A 63 2.86 -7.48 5.35
N ALA A 64 2.83 -6.15 5.33
CA ALA A 64 1.63 -5.39 5.61
C ALA A 64 0.70 -5.40 4.39
N ILE A 65 -0.59 -5.63 4.64
CA ILE A 65 -1.63 -5.65 3.62
C ILE A 65 -2.49 -4.41 3.81
N TRP A 66 -2.52 -3.56 2.78
CA TRP A 66 -3.22 -2.29 2.76
C TRP A 66 -4.32 -2.30 1.71
N SER A 67 -5.35 -1.50 1.95
CA SER A 67 -6.43 -1.21 1.03
C SER A 67 -6.33 0.26 0.61
N ASP A 68 -6.26 0.52 -0.69
CA ASP A 68 -6.33 1.86 -1.26
C ASP A 68 -7.65 2.04 -2.01
N MET A 69 -8.55 2.83 -1.43
CA MET A 69 -9.96 2.88 -1.79
C MET A 69 -10.37 4.28 -2.24
N ASP A 70 -11.28 4.35 -3.20
CA ASP A 70 -12.09 5.52 -3.54
C ASP A 70 -13.47 5.00 -3.97
N MET A 71 -14.46 5.23 -3.11
CA MET A 71 -15.81 4.71 -3.29
C MET A 71 -16.88 5.73 -2.90
N ALA A 72 -18.07 5.56 -3.46
CA ALA A 72 -19.25 6.32 -3.07
C ALA A 72 -20.47 5.39 -2.97
N TYR A 73 -21.38 5.67 -2.05
CA TYR A 73 -22.58 4.87 -1.81
C TYR A 73 -23.60 5.63 -0.96
N ASP A 74 -24.87 5.27 -1.08
CA ASP A 74 -25.96 5.69 -0.20
C ASP A 74 -26.25 4.56 0.82
N GLY A 75 -26.40 4.92 2.09
CA GLY A 75 -26.69 3.97 3.18
C GLY A 75 -25.48 3.09 3.54
N GLU A 76 -25.70 1.77 3.65
CA GLU A 76 -24.63 0.80 3.94
C GLU A 76 -24.12 0.12 2.67
N ALA A 77 -22.81 0.02 2.54
CA ALA A 77 -22.17 -0.71 1.46
C ALA A 77 -21.00 -1.57 1.98
N PRO A 78 -21.28 -2.74 2.57
CA PRO A 78 -20.24 -3.67 2.98
C PRO A 78 -19.43 -4.15 1.76
N VAL A 79 -18.13 -3.87 1.75
CA VAL A 79 -17.17 -4.27 0.72
C VAL A 79 -16.08 -5.08 1.39
N ARG A 80 -15.57 -6.12 0.72
CA ARG A 80 -14.46 -6.93 1.22
C ARG A 80 -13.50 -7.32 0.12
N PHE A 81 -12.21 -7.33 0.44
CA PHE A 81 -11.24 -8.09 -0.34
C PHE A 81 -11.21 -9.54 0.17
N GLN A 82 -11.38 -10.48 -0.74
CA GLN A 82 -11.12 -11.89 -0.48
C GLN A 82 -9.77 -12.24 -1.09
N VAL A 83 -8.82 -12.65 -0.25
CA VAL A 83 -7.44 -12.92 -0.64
C VAL A 83 -7.13 -14.39 -0.38
N GLN A 84 -6.78 -15.13 -1.42
CA GLN A 84 -6.20 -16.46 -1.33
C GLN A 84 -4.69 -16.35 -1.46
N ILE A 85 -3.97 -16.92 -0.51
CA ILE A 85 -2.51 -16.96 -0.46
C ILE A 85 -2.07 -18.39 -0.72
N LEU A 86 -1.16 -18.56 -1.67
CA LEU A 86 -0.53 -19.83 -1.99
C LEU A 86 0.94 -19.75 -1.63
N GLN A 87 1.48 -20.80 -1.03
CA GLN A 87 2.90 -20.96 -0.78
C GLN A 87 3.45 -22.07 -1.68
N ASN A 88 4.43 -21.74 -2.53
CA ASN A 88 5.01 -22.65 -3.52
C ASN A 88 3.95 -23.36 -4.38
N GLY A 89 2.89 -22.62 -4.74
CA GLY A 89 1.77 -23.12 -5.53
C GLY A 89 0.69 -23.92 -4.76
N ALA A 90 0.91 -24.23 -3.48
CA ALA A 90 -0.08 -24.90 -2.64
C ALA A 90 -0.92 -23.87 -1.84
N PRO A 91 -2.24 -24.07 -1.66
CA PRO A 91 -3.04 -23.21 -0.79
C PRO A 91 -2.46 -23.14 0.63
N TYR A 92 -2.26 -21.91 1.12
CA TYR A 92 -1.70 -21.66 2.44
C TYR A 92 -2.70 -20.98 3.38
N GLN A 93 -3.33 -19.89 2.94
CA GLN A 93 -4.25 -19.12 3.78
C GLN A 93 -5.31 -18.43 2.93
N GLN A 94 -6.47 -18.16 3.54
CA GLN A 94 -7.48 -17.26 2.99
C GLN A 94 -7.76 -16.15 3.99
N LEU A 95 -7.91 -14.93 3.49
CA LEU A 95 -8.24 -13.74 4.28
C LEU A 95 -9.50 -13.09 3.70
N GLU A 96 -10.37 -12.63 4.57
CA GLU A 96 -11.41 -11.63 4.22
C GLU A 96 -11.06 -10.33 4.93
N LEU A 97 -10.79 -9.27 4.16
CA LEU A 97 -10.39 -7.98 4.68
C LEU A 97 -11.50 -6.97 4.40
N ASP A 98 -12.08 -6.43 5.47
CA ASP A 98 -12.92 -5.23 5.37
C ASP A 98 -11.98 -4.02 5.25
N PRO A 99 -11.98 -3.29 4.12
CA PRO A 99 -11.08 -2.16 3.95
C PRO A 99 -11.41 -1.00 4.91
N THR A 100 -12.60 -0.97 5.49
CA THR A 100 -13.04 0.08 6.42
C THR A 100 -12.57 -0.17 7.86
N GLU A 101 -12.27 -1.43 8.20
CA GLU A 101 -11.64 -1.83 9.47
C GLU A 101 -10.13 -1.72 9.35
N LYS A 102 -9.57 -0.60 9.82
CA LYS A 102 -8.15 -0.25 9.65
C LYS A 102 -7.54 0.27 10.94
N ASN A 103 -6.32 -0.17 11.24
CA ASN A 103 -5.57 0.29 12.41
C ASN A 103 -4.64 1.48 12.10
N VAL A 104 -4.23 1.63 10.84
CA VAL A 104 -3.45 2.76 10.34
C VAL A 104 -4.11 3.29 9.08
N THR A 105 -4.20 4.62 8.96
CA THR A 105 -4.85 5.29 7.83
C THR A 105 -4.03 6.47 7.35
N VAL A 106 -3.95 6.64 6.03
CA VAL A 106 -3.29 7.75 5.35
C VAL A 106 -4.24 8.36 4.33
N GLY A 107 -4.26 9.69 4.26
CA GLY A 107 -4.98 10.42 3.20
C GLY A 107 -6.49 10.22 3.19
N GLU A 108 -7.10 9.96 4.35
CA GLU A 108 -8.54 9.72 4.43
C GLU A 108 -9.34 11.00 4.23
N VAL A 109 -10.25 10.96 3.27
CA VAL A 109 -11.24 11.98 2.99
C VAL A 109 -12.60 11.30 2.94
N LYS A 110 -13.46 11.62 3.90
CA LYS A 110 -14.81 11.07 4.00
C LYS A 110 -15.82 12.21 4.12
N THR A 111 -16.80 12.22 3.22
CA THR A 111 -17.91 13.18 3.23
C THR A 111 -19.21 12.40 3.25
N SER A 112 -20.09 12.72 4.20
CA SER A 112 -21.42 12.11 4.31
C SER A 112 -22.50 13.20 4.45
N VAL A 113 -23.44 13.26 3.50
CA VAL A 113 -24.57 14.21 3.50
C VAL A 113 -25.82 13.46 3.04
N ASN A 114 -26.90 13.50 3.84
CA ASN A 114 -28.16 12.79 3.55
C ASN A 114 -27.92 11.30 3.21
N ASP A 115 -27.15 10.60 4.04
CA ASP A 115 -26.73 9.20 3.89
C ASP A 115 -25.90 8.87 2.64
N LYS A 116 -25.57 9.86 1.83
CA LYS A 116 -24.66 9.72 0.69
C LYS A 116 -23.24 9.91 1.16
N THR A 117 -22.44 8.86 1.03
CA THR A 117 -21.04 8.85 1.44
C THR A 117 -20.15 8.84 0.20
N SER A 118 -19.14 9.70 0.19
CA SER A 118 -17.96 9.61 -0.68
C SER A 118 -16.75 9.43 0.21
N TRP A 119 -15.93 8.41 -0.04
CA TRP A 119 -14.86 8.01 0.86
C TRP A 119 -13.64 7.54 0.08
N SER A 120 -12.51 8.22 0.29
CA SER A 120 -11.20 7.86 -0.24
C SER A 120 -10.21 7.73 0.90
N PHE A 121 -9.37 6.69 0.89
CA PHE A 121 -8.35 6.46 1.92
C PHE A 121 -7.35 5.39 1.48
N THR A 122 -6.19 5.37 2.13
CA THR A 122 -5.29 4.21 2.15
C THR A 122 -5.16 3.70 3.58
N GLY A 123 -5.48 2.44 3.85
CA GLY A 123 -5.53 1.88 5.22
C GLY A 123 -4.88 0.51 5.36
N LYS A 124 -4.14 0.27 6.44
CA LYS A 124 -3.59 -1.06 6.77
C LYS A 124 -4.72 -1.92 7.32
N SER A 125 -5.05 -2.99 6.61
CA SER A 125 -6.17 -3.90 6.91
C SER A 125 -5.69 -5.28 7.38
N GLY A 126 -4.39 -5.57 7.29
CA GLY A 126 -3.85 -6.84 7.78
C GLY A 126 -2.33 -6.92 7.73
N THR A 127 -1.82 -8.03 8.23
CA THR A 127 -0.41 -8.41 8.18
C THR A 127 -0.32 -9.91 7.90
N LEU A 128 0.69 -10.31 7.12
CA LEU A 128 1.14 -11.69 6.98
C LEU A 128 2.59 -11.78 7.48
N THR A 129 2.88 -12.73 8.35
CA THR A 129 4.26 -13.14 8.64
C THR A 129 4.54 -14.46 7.94
N ALA A 130 5.57 -14.51 7.10
CA ALA A 130 5.92 -15.72 6.36
C ALA A 130 6.49 -16.78 7.31
N PRO A 131 5.82 -17.93 7.53
CA PRO A 131 6.31 -18.96 8.46
C PRO A 131 7.59 -19.64 7.97
N THR A 132 7.79 -19.71 6.65
CA THR A 132 9.00 -20.26 6.01
C THR A 132 9.31 -19.48 4.73
N SER A 133 10.59 -19.47 4.33
CA SER A 133 11.00 -18.85 3.07
C SER A 133 10.37 -19.55 1.87
N GLY A 134 9.95 -18.78 0.86
CA GLY A 134 9.40 -19.36 -0.37
C GLY A 134 8.70 -18.35 -1.25
N THR A 135 8.07 -18.88 -2.29
CA THR A 135 7.27 -18.12 -3.25
C THR A 135 5.84 -18.02 -2.77
N TYR A 136 5.35 -16.81 -2.55
CA TYR A 136 3.98 -16.53 -2.12
C TYR A 136 3.20 -15.88 -3.25
N THR A 137 2.11 -16.51 -3.67
CA THR A 137 1.18 -15.93 -4.65
C THR A 137 -0.07 -15.44 -3.94
N PHE A 138 -0.40 -14.18 -4.13
CA PHE A 138 -1.59 -13.53 -3.59
C PHE A 138 -2.59 -13.41 -4.72
N LYS A 139 -3.75 -14.03 -4.58
CA LYS A 139 -4.89 -13.92 -5.49
C LYS A 139 -6.00 -13.19 -4.78
N ALA A 140 -6.47 -12.09 -5.31
CA ALA A 140 -7.46 -11.26 -4.64
C ALA A 140 -8.60 -10.89 -5.57
N ARG A 141 -9.81 -10.83 -4.99
CA ARG A 141 -11.01 -10.29 -5.62
C ARG A 141 -11.74 -9.35 -4.66
N LEU A 142 -12.50 -8.42 -5.21
CA LEU A 142 -13.36 -7.52 -4.46
C LEU A 142 -14.79 -8.05 -4.51
N VAL A 143 -15.45 -8.14 -3.37
CA VAL A 143 -16.87 -8.51 -3.26
C VAL A 143 -17.61 -7.44 -2.46
N ALA A 144 -18.91 -7.30 -2.69
CA ALA A 144 -19.75 -6.38 -1.94
C ALA A 144 -21.15 -6.95 -1.77
N ALA A 145 -21.84 -6.55 -0.70
CA ALA A 145 -23.29 -6.78 -0.61
C ALA A 145 -24.02 -5.99 -1.71
N PRO A 146 -25.19 -6.44 -2.19
CA PRO A 146 -25.96 -5.71 -3.18
C PRO A 146 -26.29 -4.29 -2.69
N ASN A 147 -25.72 -3.28 -3.35
CA ASN A 147 -26.09 -1.88 -3.18
C ASN A 147 -26.07 -1.21 -4.57
N PRO A 148 -27.23 -0.74 -5.08
CA PRO A 148 -27.32 -0.16 -6.43
C PRO A 148 -26.64 1.21 -6.57
N SER A 149 -26.38 1.89 -5.45
CA SER A 149 -25.70 3.19 -5.42
C SER A 149 -24.18 3.08 -5.27
N LEU A 150 -23.66 1.88 -4.95
CA LEU A 150 -22.24 1.66 -4.75
C LEU A 150 -21.46 1.86 -6.05
N VAL A 151 -20.55 2.81 -6.02
CA VAL A 151 -19.59 3.10 -7.09
C VAL A 151 -18.18 2.90 -6.54
N ILE A 152 -17.42 1.99 -7.13
CA ILE A 152 -15.99 1.81 -6.88
C ILE A 152 -15.23 2.56 -7.97
N LYS A 153 -14.56 3.66 -7.63
CA LYS A 153 -13.62 4.34 -8.52
C LYS A 153 -12.23 3.72 -8.42
N LYS A 154 -11.85 3.32 -7.20
CA LYS A 154 -10.59 2.65 -6.90
C LYS A 154 -10.78 1.65 -5.76
N ALA A 155 -10.21 0.47 -5.91
CA ALA A 155 -10.11 -0.56 -4.91
C ALA A 155 -8.88 -1.42 -5.21
N GLU A 156 -7.78 -1.12 -4.52
CA GLU A 156 -6.50 -1.76 -4.77
C GLU A 156 -5.94 -2.38 -3.50
N LEU A 157 -5.49 -3.64 -3.61
CA LEU A 157 -4.76 -4.29 -2.53
C LEU A 157 -3.28 -3.95 -2.69
N VAL A 158 -2.69 -3.35 -1.66
CA VAL A 158 -1.29 -2.90 -1.67
C VAL A 158 -0.50 -3.71 -0.66
N LEU A 159 0.61 -4.29 -1.09
CA LEU A 159 1.49 -5.10 -0.27
C LEU A 159 2.75 -4.29 0.06
N LYS A 160 3.07 -4.15 1.35
CA LYS A 160 4.21 -3.36 1.83
C LYS A 160 5.11 -4.13 2.78
N LYS A 161 6.42 -3.86 2.73
CA LYS A 161 7.45 -4.40 3.62
C LYS A 161 8.02 -3.31 4.53
#